data_AF-D8LPQ3-F1
#
_entry.id   AF-D8LPQ3-F1
#
_cell.length_a   1.000
_cell.length_b   1.000
_cell.length_c   1.000
_cell.angle_alpha   90.00
_cell.angle_beta   90.00
_cell.angle_gamma   90.00
#
_symmetry.space_group_name_H-M   'P 1'
#
loop_
_entity.id
_entity.type
_entity.pdbx_description
1 polymer ?
#
loop_
_entity_poly.entity_id
_entity_poly.type
_entity_poly.pdbx_seq_one_letter_code
_entity_poly.pdbx_strand_id
1 'polypeptide(L)'
;MRVLALVLALATSGLAIETVPDLDVAKYIGRWYQLYGNTFTARITRDGTCVAADYGLDQATGNITVINSERIGVPTGRLQTIEGFAYGTGPSNPGQLKVHLGDVPVDGDYWVVGLGPDTFGPDSLYQWALVSGPDAESLFVLVRDVREFEKTYARDVLEFVAELGFTGRDKEPQRVIQEGCLPFTPSSDSTTTANTRKKKLDWVDVLETLETLDWDKVGAGYASDEDVNAGSSWTDVLSQMQWDEEEGTWSLESWKPVEPVTELDINRYSGRWYQSYASFTAGTLLERQGACVTADYGVKADGSLSVVNTARTNSPDGELVEMTGHAYTKDASKPGQLTVHLDGLPVDGPYWVLAVGDEQGTGSYPWAIVSDPFRAFLFVLVRDTAQEDTDLVAKCRELGFTAPWNSPRKTVQEGCTYTEVSPAEDVAEDVAEEGGSAALLSALELRGGASGLGLGGPLHASCKMTIAFPKNSCSEVAEAIVSSAKDMMGFENCGGGNKCGYTVEDVADGNVKLVHETSVKHYKDDITFTLTDKGGSCEAKAFSTSQTWYAVLDNSVNYCNIHNLVDACMLQYIETDVSDSKCTQYSTADCERY
;
A
#
# COMPACT_ATOMS: atom_id res chain seq x y z
N MET A 1 -36.43 -22.33 19.79
CA MET A 1 -37.05 -23.07 18.66
C MET A 1 -38.22 -22.26 18.12
N ARG A 2 -38.02 -21.60 16.96
CA ARG A 2 -38.97 -20.91 16.04
C ARG A 2 -38.09 -20.03 15.13
N VAL A 3 -37.38 -20.66 14.19
CA VAL A 3 -37.71 -20.82 12.76
C VAL A 3 -37.49 -19.51 11.99
N LEU A 4 -36.41 -19.54 11.18
CA LEU A 4 -36.09 -18.63 10.10
C LEU A 4 -37.31 -18.38 9.19
N ALA A 5 -37.51 -17.13 8.80
CA ALA A 5 -38.23 -16.79 7.57
C ALA A 5 -37.22 -16.21 6.57
N LEU A 6 -36.77 -17.07 5.67
CA LEU A 6 -36.07 -16.70 4.44
C LEU A 6 -37.10 -16.08 3.49
N VAL A 7 -36.94 -14.81 3.13
CA VAL A 7 -37.62 -14.22 1.97
C VAL A 7 -36.54 -13.90 0.95
N LEU A 8 -36.45 -14.77 -0.04
CA LEU A 8 -35.68 -14.55 -1.26
C LEU A 8 -36.43 -13.51 -2.11
N ALA A 9 -35.91 -12.30 -2.18
CA ALA A 9 -36.32 -11.31 -3.17
C ALA A 9 -35.08 -10.94 -4.01
N LEU A 10 -35.08 -11.41 -5.26
CA LEU A 10 -34.16 -10.92 -6.30
C LEU A 10 -34.45 -9.43 -6.54
N ALA A 11 -33.52 -8.58 -6.13
CA ALA A 11 -33.40 -7.20 -6.60
C ALA A 11 -31.91 -6.85 -6.69
N THR A 12 -31.42 -6.60 -7.90
CA THR A 12 -30.16 -5.88 -8.10
C THR A 12 -30.37 -4.43 -7.67
N SER A 13 -29.77 -4.02 -6.56
CA SER A 13 -29.79 -2.65 -6.03
C SER A 13 -28.51 -2.43 -5.23
N GLY A 14 -27.80 -1.31 -5.45
CA GLY A 14 -26.58 -0.99 -4.70
C GLY A 14 -26.87 -0.94 -3.20
N LEU A 15 -26.00 -1.56 -2.39
CA LEU A 15 -26.15 -1.60 -0.93
C LEU A 15 -26.10 -0.18 -0.35
N ALA A 16 -27.18 0.24 0.30
CA ALA A 16 -27.18 1.41 1.18
C ALA A 16 -26.60 1.02 2.54
N ILE A 17 -25.80 1.89 3.15
CA ILE A 17 -25.21 1.64 4.47
C ILE A 17 -26.29 1.71 5.57
N GLU A 18 -26.41 0.66 6.37
CA GLU A 18 -27.30 0.61 7.55
C GLU A 18 -26.54 0.97 8.83
N THR A 19 -27.22 1.62 9.78
CA THR A 19 -26.65 1.97 11.09
C THR A 19 -26.97 0.94 12.15
N VAL A 20 -26.21 0.94 13.25
CA VAL A 20 -26.50 0.08 14.40
C VAL A 20 -27.95 0.28 14.90
N PRO A 21 -28.67 -0.82 15.23
CA PRO A 21 -30.07 -0.75 15.63
C PRO A 21 -30.25 -0.22 17.06
N ASP A 22 -29.18 -0.15 17.84
CA ASP A 22 -29.15 0.41 19.19
C ASP A 22 -27.80 1.11 19.43
N LEU A 23 -27.82 2.23 20.14
CA LEU A 23 -26.64 3.01 20.50
C LEU A 23 -26.78 3.52 21.93
N ASP A 24 -26.01 2.95 22.85
CA ASP A 24 -25.92 3.44 24.23
C ASP A 24 -24.91 4.59 24.29
N VAL A 25 -25.41 5.82 24.29
CA VAL A 25 -24.59 7.05 24.33
C VAL A 25 -23.68 7.08 25.56
N ALA A 26 -24.12 6.54 26.71
CA ALA A 26 -23.30 6.53 27.92
C ALA A 26 -22.06 5.65 27.78
N LYS A 27 -22.10 4.65 26.90
CA LYS A 27 -20.94 3.80 26.56
C LYS A 27 -20.09 4.36 25.43
N TYR A 28 -20.61 5.34 24.69
CA TYR A 28 -19.95 5.99 23.57
C TYR A 28 -19.10 7.21 23.97
N ILE A 29 -19.45 7.91 25.06
CA ILE A 29 -18.72 9.09 25.54
C ILE A 29 -17.28 8.78 25.97
N GLY A 30 -16.43 9.81 26.01
CA GLY A 30 -14.99 9.73 26.33
C GLY A 30 -14.11 9.78 25.08
N ARG A 31 -12.80 9.53 25.27
CA ARG A 31 -11.78 9.62 24.22
C ARG A 31 -11.78 8.42 23.26
N TRP A 32 -11.63 8.70 21.98
CA TRP A 32 -11.38 7.75 20.90
C TRP A 32 -10.17 8.18 20.07
N TYR A 33 -9.45 7.21 19.54
CA TYR A 33 -8.38 7.42 18.55
C TYR A 33 -8.89 6.98 17.18
N GLN A 34 -8.74 7.82 16.17
CA GLN A 34 -9.03 7.42 14.80
C GLN A 34 -7.84 6.64 14.25
N LEU A 35 -7.97 5.33 14.11
CA LEU A 35 -6.90 4.47 13.64
C LEU A 35 -6.92 4.27 12.12
N TYR A 36 -8.10 4.30 11.51
CA TYR A 36 -8.24 4.28 10.05
C TYR A 36 -9.25 5.34 9.59
N GLY A 37 -8.99 5.92 8.43
CA GLY A 37 -9.96 6.69 7.65
C GLY A 37 -9.93 6.29 6.19
N ASN A 38 -10.47 7.12 5.30
CA ASN A 38 -10.29 6.98 3.85
C ASN A 38 -9.83 8.31 3.26
N THR A 39 -9.66 8.41 1.94
CA THR A 39 -9.19 9.63 1.27
C THR A 39 -10.05 10.87 1.58
N PHE A 40 -11.37 10.73 1.66
CA PHE A 40 -12.25 11.83 2.06
C PHE A 40 -11.95 12.29 3.49
N THR A 41 -11.79 11.32 4.38
CA THR A 41 -11.56 11.56 5.81
C THR A 41 -10.20 12.21 6.05
N ALA A 42 -9.16 11.69 5.39
CA ALA A 42 -7.81 12.25 5.39
C ALA A 42 -7.80 13.71 4.89
N ARG A 43 -8.61 14.05 3.88
CA ARG A 43 -8.75 15.44 3.38
C ARG A 43 -9.37 16.38 4.40
N ILE A 44 -10.41 15.95 5.14
CA ILE A 44 -11.08 16.80 6.14
C ILE A 44 -10.25 16.91 7.43
N THR A 45 -9.39 15.93 7.73
CA THR A 45 -8.40 15.95 8.82
C THR A 45 -7.02 16.41 8.37
N ARG A 46 -6.87 16.93 7.14
CA ARG A 46 -5.61 17.48 6.58
C ARG A 46 -4.39 16.56 6.75
N ASP A 47 -4.57 15.26 6.53
CA ASP A 47 -3.56 14.22 6.74
C ASP A 47 -2.92 14.27 8.14
N GLY A 48 -3.71 14.69 9.13
CA GLY A 48 -3.34 14.77 10.53
C GLY A 48 -2.91 13.42 11.08
N THR A 49 -1.91 13.47 11.96
CA THR A 49 -1.46 12.34 12.78
C THR A 49 -2.01 12.47 14.20
N CYS A 50 -1.98 11.41 14.99
CA CYS A 50 -2.47 11.43 16.38
C CYS A 50 -3.93 11.91 16.49
N VAL A 51 -4.76 11.55 15.50
CA VAL A 51 -6.14 12.02 15.41
C VAL A 51 -6.97 11.36 16.51
N ALA A 52 -7.66 12.17 17.31
CA ALA A 52 -8.47 11.71 18.42
C ALA A 52 -9.74 12.57 18.55
N ALA A 53 -10.80 11.96 19.06
CA ALA A 53 -12.07 12.62 19.35
C ALA A 53 -12.44 12.39 20.82
N ASP A 54 -12.79 13.46 21.52
CA ASP A 54 -13.29 13.43 22.88
C ASP A 54 -14.79 13.74 22.88
N TYR A 55 -15.61 12.74 23.23
CA TYR A 55 -17.06 12.90 23.32
C TYR A 55 -17.50 13.16 24.76
N GLY A 56 -18.47 14.04 24.93
CA GLY A 56 -19.14 14.29 26.20
C GLY A 56 -20.65 14.35 26.03
N LEU A 57 -21.38 14.53 27.13
CA LEU A 57 -22.84 14.67 27.12
C LEU A 57 -23.24 16.01 27.72
N ASP A 58 -23.88 16.85 26.93
CA ASP A 58 -24.51 18.06 27.43
C ASP A 58 -25.87 17.73 28.04
N GLN A 59 -25.95 17.78 29.37
CA GLN A 59 -27.15 17.47 30.13
C GLN A 59 -28.31 18.45 29.88
N ALA A 60 -28.02 19.66 29.38
CA ALA A 60 -29.04 20.68 29.15
C ALA A 60 -29.77 20.46 27.81
N THR A 61 -29.04 20.03 26.78
CA THR A 61 -29.57 19.84 25.42
C THR A 61 -29.82 18.37 25.07
N GLY A 62 -29.13 17.44 25.75
CA GLY A 62 -29.07 16.03 25.38
C GLY A 62 -28.14 15.74 24.20
N ASN A 63 -27.42 16.74 23.69
CA ASN A 63 -26.47 16.57 22.60
C ASN A 63 -25.15 15.95 23.09
N ILE A 64 -24.46 15.26 22.18
CA ILE A 64 -23.12 14.72 22.41
C ILE A 64 -22.12 15.82 22.06
N THR A 65 -21.34 16.33 23.01
CA THR A 65 -20.27 17.30 22.70
C THR A 65 -19.11 16.58 22.01
N VAL A 66 -18.45 17.22 21.06
CA VAL A 66 -17.30 16.65 20.32
C VAL A 66 -16.13 17.62 20.38
N ILE A 67 -14.95 17.14 20.75
CA ILE A 67 -13.68 17.83 20.53
C ILE A 67 -12.79 16.92 19.69
N ASN A 68 -12.58 17.27 18.43
CA ASN A 68 -11.61 16.59 17.58
C ASN A 68 -10.24 17.25 17.75
N SER A 69 -9.19 16.43 17.75
CA SER A 69 -7.82 16.87 17.88
C SER A 69 -6.89 16.08 16.97
N GLU A 70 -5.85 16.73 16.46
CA GLU A 70 -4.85 16.13 15.58
C GLU A 70 -3.51 16.86 15.67
N ARG A 71 -2.44 16.23 15.19
CA ARG A 71 -1.12 16.82 15.01
C ARG A 71 -0.76 16.88 13.54
N ILE A 72 -0.43 18.07 13.06
CA ILE A 72 -0.21 18.30 11.64
C ILE A 72 1.13 17.69 11.18
N GLY A 73 1.06 16.85 10.14
CA GLY A 73 2.19 16.26 9.43
C GLY A 73 2.91 15.13 10.16
N VAL A 74 3.26 15.30 11.44
CA VAL A 74 4.02 14.31 12.23
C VAL A 74 3.52 14.21 13.68
N PRO A 75 3.81 13.10 14.38
CA PRO A 75 3.31 12.87 15.75
C PRO A 75 3.78 13.86 16.84
N THR A 76 4.80 14.67 16.54
CA THR A 76 5.27 15.76 17.40
C THR A 76 4.87 17.14 16.88
N GLY A 77 4.11 17.18 15.79
CA GLY A 77 3.67 18.40 15.11
C GLY A 77 2.71 19.23 15.95
N ARG A 78 2.39 20.43 15.45
CA ARG A 78 1.47 21.36 16.10
C ARG A 78 0.12 20.70 16.33
N LEU A 79 -0.40 20.85 17.54
CA LEU A 79 -1.74 20.40 17.90
C LEU A 79 -2.80 21.34 17.29
N GLN A 80 -3.77 20.78 16.60
CA GLN A 80 -4.97 21.45 16.11
C GLN A 80 -6.20 20.81 16.75
N THR A 81 -7.20 21.62 17.07
CA THR A 81 -8.47 21.17 17.65
C THR A 81 -9.65 21.84 16.98
N ILE A 82 -10.78 21.15 16.92
CA ILE A 82 -12.07 21.72 16.54
C ILE A 82 -13.17 21.15 17.44
N GLU A 83 -14.02 22.03 17.95
CA GLU A 83 -15.12 21.68 18.84
C GLU A 83 -16.45 21.66 18.10
N GLY A 84 -17.42 20.97 18.67
CA GLY A 84 -18.75 20.87 18.11
C GLY A 84 -19.69 20.02 18.95
N PHE A 85 -20.78 19.60 18.32
CA PHE A 85 -21.76 18.71 18.94
C PHE A 85 -22.41 17.81 17.90
N ALA A 86 -22.86 16.63 18.33
CA ALA A 86 -23.65 15.71 17.56
C ALA A 86 -25.03 15.50 18.20
N TYR A 87 -26.04 15.25 17.38
CA TYR A 87 -27.41 15.01 17.83
C TYR A 87 -28.09 13.96 16.96
N GLY A 88 -28.98 13.18 17.58
CA GLY A 88 -29.71 12.12 16.90
C GLY A 88 -30.76 12.65 15.93
N THR A 89 -30.97 11.93 14.82
CA THR A 89 -31.98 12.30 13.81
C THR A 89 -33.41 11.82 14.18
N GLY A 90 -33.53 11.00 15.23
CA GLY A 90 -34.81 10.58 15.82
C GLY A 90 -34.70 9.26 16.59
N PRO A 91 -35.66 8.92 17.47
CA PRO A 91 -35.62 7.71 18.30
C PRO A 91 -35.76 6.40 17.50
N SER A 92 -36.15 6.46 16.23
CA SER A 92 -36.27 5.29 15.34
C SER A 92 -34.95 4.87 14.70
N ASN A 93 -33.91 5.72 14.72
CA ASN A 93 -32.61 5.47 14.08
C ASN A 93 -31.46 5.87 15.03
N PRO A 94 -31.22 5.12 16.11
CA PRO A 94 -30.29 5.51 17.17
C PRO A 94 -28.84 5.66 16.69
N GLY A 95 -28.42 4.93 15.64
CA GLY A 95 -27.10 5.08 15.03
C GLY A 95 -26.95 6.21 14.01
N GLN A 96 -28.03 6.92 13.63
CA GLN A 96 -27.96 8.02 12.65
C GLN A 96 -27.90 9.37 13.36
N LEU A 97 -26.70 9.96 13.41
CA LEU A 97 -26.46 11.27 14.00
C LEU A 97 -26.09 12.30 12.91
N LYS A 98 -26.29 13.57 13.27
CA LYS A 98 -25.68 14.71 12.58
C LYS A 98 -24.61 15.30 13.48
N VAL A 99 -23.50 15.74 12.89
CA VAL A 99 -22.42 16.42 13.61
C VAL A 99 -22.24 17.85 13.09
N HIS A 100 -22.17 18.80 14.02
CA HIS A 100 -21.89 20.20 13.76
C HIS A 100 -20.52 20.53 14.36
N LEU A 101 -19.59 21.07 13.56
CA LEU A 101 -18.22 21.40 14.00
C LEU A 101 -17.92 22.87 13.70
N GLY A 102 -17.47 23.63 14.71
CA GLY A 102 -17.09 25.03 14.59
C GLY A 102 -18.13 25.90 13.86
N ASP A 103 -17.67 26.70 12.90
CA ASP A 103 -18.52 27.55 12.04
C ASP A 103 -18.90 26.88 10.70
N VAL A 104 -18.79 25.55 10.61
CA VAL A 104 -19.05 24.82 9.37
C VAL A 104 -20.53 24.99 8.98
N PRO A 105 -20.82 25.38 7.73
CA PRO A 105 -22.14 25.84 7.32
C PRO A 105 -23.21 24.75 7.19
N VAL A 106 -22.82 23.48 7.26
CA VAL A 106 -23.62 22.30 6.97
C VAL A 106 -23.23 21.21 7.97
N ASP A 107 -24.23 20.55 8.55
CA ASP A 107 -24.01 19.43 9.46
C ASP A 107 -23.63 18.18 8.67
N GLY A 108 -22.56 17.51 9.11
CA GLY A 108 -22.09 16.27 8.54
C GLY A 108 -22.95 15.08 8.97
N ASP A 109 -23.05 14.08 8.11
CA ASP A 109 -23.57 12.77 8.51
C ASP A 109 -22.56 12.05 9.39
N TYR A 110 -23.03 11.58 10.54
CA TYR A 110 -22.25 10.80 11.49
C TYR A 110 -23.05 9.54 11.80
N TRP A 111 -22.91 8.53 10.96
CA TRP A 111 -23.66 7.28 11.07
C TRP A 111 -22.79 6.23 11.73
N VAL A 112 -23.17 5.77 12.92
CA VAL A 112 -22.52 4.64 13.59
C VAL A 112 -23.02 3.37 12.92
N VAL A 113 -22.15 2.73 12.17
CA VAL A 113 -22.47 1.57 11.31
C VAL A 113 -21.91 0.27 11.87
N GLY A 114 -21.03 0.36 12.87
CA GLY A 114 -20.56 -0.77 13.65
C GLY A 114 -20.10 -0.36 15.04
N LEU A 115 -20.26 -1.26 16.01
CA LEU A 115 -19.78 -1.11 17.38
C LEU A 115 -19.12 -2.40 17.87
N GLY A 116 -18.02 -2.24 18.59
CA GLY A 116 -17.35 -3.32 19.30
C GLY A 116 -18.02 -3.69 20.61
N PRO A 117 -17.54 -4.74 21.29
CA PRO A 117 -18.07 -5.15 22.58
C PRO A 117 -17.87 -4.05 23.63
N ASP A 118 -18.79 -4.00 24.60
CA ASP A 118 -18.82 -3.04 25.70
C ASP A 118 -17.97 -3.48 26.89
N THR A 119 -16.70 -3.80 26.60
CA THR A 119 -15.76 -4.40 27.57
C THR A 119 -14.58 -3.50 27.93
N PHE A 120 -14.54 -2.27 27.39
CA PHE A 120 -13.44 -1.35 27.63
C PHE A 120 -13.53 -0.69 29.01
N GLY A 121 -12.48 -0.88 29.81
CA GLY A 121 -12.32 -0.22 31.11
C GLY A 121 -13.33 -0.65 32.18
N PRO A 122 -13.29 -0.03 33.37
CA PRO A 122 -14.15 -0.39 34.50
C PRO A 122 -15.62 -0.05 34.29
N ASP A 123 -15.92 0.87 33.35
CA ASP A 123 -17.28 1.33 33.05
C ASP A 123 -17.93 0.57 31.89
N SER A 124 -17.28 -0.48 31.36
CA SER A 124 -17.80 -1.32 30.27
C SER A 124 -18.21 -0.49 29.05
N LEU A 125 -17.29 0.34 28.55
CA LEU A 125 -17.49 1.16 27.35
C LEU A 125 -17.24 0.34 26.08
N TYR A 126 -17.68 0.85 24.93
CA TYR A 126 -17.40 0.23 23.64
C TYR A 126 -15.91 0.28 23.29
N GLN A 127 -15.37 -0.84 22.80
CA GLN A 127 -13.95 -1.00 22.43
C GLN A 127 -13.57 -0.28 21.12
N TRP A 128 -14.46 -0.34 20.12
CA TRP A 128 -14.30 0.28 18.81
C TRP A 128 -15.64 0.76 18.26
N ALA A 129 -15.61 1.72 17.34
CA ALA A 129 -16.76 2.18 16.59
C ALA A 129 -16.37 2.41 15.13
N LEU A 130 -17.26 2.04 14.22
CA LEU A 130 -17.16 2.34 12.80
C LEU A 130 -18.18 3.41 12.44
N VAL A 131 -17.72 4.51 11.85
CA VAL A 131 -18.55 5.65 11.49
C VAL A 131 -18.38 5.98 10.01
N SER A 132 -19.50 6.28 9.35
CA SER A 132 -19.56 6.62 7.94
C SER A 132 -20.63 7.69 7.68
N GLY A 133 -20.72 8.14 6.42
CA GLY A 133 -21.93 8.74 5.87
C GLY A 133 -22.82 7.70 5.15
N PRO A 134 -24.01 8.10 4.69
CA PRO A 134 -24.99 7.22 4.06
C PRO A 134 -24.52 6.58 2.74
N ASP A 135 -23.55 7.19 2.04
CA ASP A 135 -23.09 6.79 0.71
C ASP A 135 -21.68 6.16 0.73
N ALA A 136 -21.21 5.74 1.91
CA ALA A 136 -19.86 5.22 2.12
C ALA A 136 -18.77 6.21 1.64
N GLU A 137 -19.02 7.51 1.83
CA GLU A 137 -18.14 8.58 1.38
C GLU A 137 -17.04 8.90 2.39
N SER A 138 -17.32 8.76 3.68
CA SER A 138 -16.39 9.00 4.79
C SER A 138 -16.22 7.73 5.62
N LEU A 139 -15.04 7.54 6.20
CA LEU A 139 -14.71 6.37 7.01
C LEU A 139 -13.97 6.82 8.25
N PHE A 140 -14.45 6.44 9.43
CA PHE A 140 -13.71 6.59 10.67
C PHE A 140 -13.76 5.26 11.44
N VAL A 141 -12.60 4.63 11.61
CA VAL A 141 -12.42 3.52 12.53
C VAL A 141 -11.87 4.09 13.83
N LEU A 142 -12.75 4.23 14.82
CA LEU A 142 -12.48 4.81 16.12
C LEU A 142 -12.20 3.70 17.14
N VAL A 143 -11.13 3.83 17.93
CA VAL A 143 -10.68 2.80 18.87
C VAL A 143 -10.33 3.41 20.23
N ARG A 144 -10.57 2.68 21.33
CA ARG A 144 -10.21 3.16 22.68
C ARG A 144 -8.75 2.89 23.04
N ASP A 145 -8.27 1.71 22.67
CA ASP A 145 -6.88 1.29 22.83
C ASP A 145 -6.39 0.76 21.48
N VAL A 146 -5.40 1.46 20.90
CA VAL A 146 -4.83 1.12 19.59
C VAL A 146 -4.22 -0.28 19.60
N ARG A 147 -3.50 -0.65 20.67
CA ARG A 147 -2.81 -1.94 20.73
C ARG A 147 -3.80 -3.08 20.90
N GLU A 148 -4.79 -2.91 21.77
CA GLU A 148 -5.85 -3.91 21.96
C GLU A 148 -6.67 -4.08 20.69
N PHE A 149 -7.00 -3.00 19.99
CA PHE A 149 -7.72 -3.04 18.73
C PHE A 149 -6.93 -3.76 17.64
N GLU A 150 -5.67 -3.39 17.43
CA GLU A 150 -4.81 -4.03 16.42
C GLU A 150 -4.61 -5.52 16.68
N LYS A 151 -4.53 -5.89 17.97
CA LYS A 151 -4.41 -7.28 18.40
C LYS A 151 -5.71 -8.06 18.22
N THR A 152 -6.86 -7.46 18.52
CA THR A 152 -8.10 -8.23 18.78
C THR A 152 -9.19 -8.02 17.73
N TYR A 153 -9.26 -6.84 17.11
CA TYR A 153 -10.43 -6.42 16.32
C TYR A 153 -10.10 -5.95 14.89
N ALA A 154 -8.86 -5.56 14.59
CA ALA A 154 -8.52 -4.87 13.35
C ALA A 154 -8.84 -5.66 12.08
N ARG A 155 -8.62 -6.98 12.06
CA ARG A 155 -8.95 -7.82 10.89
C ARG A 155 -10.44 -7.71 10.57
N ASP A 156 -11.27 -8.07 11.54
CA ASP A 156 -12.71 -8.22 11.33
C ASP A 156 -13.39 -6.88 11.08
N VAL A 157 -12.86 -5.82 11.68
CA VAL A 157 -13.36 -4.46 11.46
C VAL A 157 -12.96 -3.95 10.08
N LEU A 158 -11.70 -4.12 9.64
CA LEU A 158 -11.29 -3.68 8.28
C LEU A 158 -11.96 -4.47 7.17
N GLU A 159 -12.29 -5.72 7.46
CA GLU A 159 -13.02 -6.59 6.55
C GLU A 159 -14.51 -6.22 6.51
N PHE A 160 -15.11 -5.89 7.66
CA PHE A 160 -16.44 -5.27 7.69
C PHE A 160 -16.49 -3.97 6.89
N VAL A 161 -15.43 -3.16 6.99
CA VAL A 161 -15.29 -1.93 6.22
C VAL A 161 -15.26 -2.23 4.72
N ALA A 162 -14.51 -3.24 4.27
CA ALA A 162 -14.51 -3.65 2.86
C ALA A 162 -15.91 -4.13 2.40
N GLU A 163 -16.64 -4.90 3.21
CA GLU A 163 -18.02 -5.36 2.93
C GLU A 163 -19.01 -4.20 2.78
N LEU A 164 -18.83 -3.12 3.54
CA LEU A 164 -19.62 -1.90 3.44
C LEU A 164 -19.31 -1.08 2.17
N GLY A 165 -18.43 -1.58 1.29
CA GLY A 165 -18.12 -0.95 0.01
C GLY A 165 -16.97 0.04 0.07
N PHE A 166 -16.19 0.07 1.15
CA PHE A 166 -14.93 0.81 1.24
C PHE A 166 -13.79 0.07 0.52
N THR A 167 -14.02 -0.21 -0.76
CA THR A 167 -13.10 -0.90 -1.65
C THR A 167 -12.71 0.03 -2.80
N GLY A 168 -11.43 0.05 -3.18
CA GLY A 168 -10.89 0.90 -4.23
C GLY A 168 -10.20 2.17 -3.73
N ARG A 169 -9.36 2.75 -4.60
CA ARG A 169 -8.31 3.75 -4.27
C ARG A 169 -8.78 4.96 -3.43
N ASP A 170 -10.00 5.45 -3.64
CA ASP A 170 -10.51 6.63 -2.91
C ASP A 170 -11.26 6.29 -1.62
N LYS A 171 -11.72 5.03 -1.48
CA LYS A 171 -12.57 4.60 -0.37
C LYS A 171 -11.86 3.62 0.57
N GLU A 172 -10.74 3.04 0.18
CA GLU A 172 -10.02 2.05 0.97
C GLU A 172 -9.53 2.62 2.32
N PRO A 173 -9.43 1.78 3.36
CA PRO A 173 -8.95 2.20 4.67
C PRO A 173 -7.48 2.64 4.62
N GLN A 174 -7.23 3.87 5.04
CA GLN A 174 -5.91 4.47 5.23
C GLN A 174 -5.61 4.54 6.72
N ARG A 175 -4.50 3.93 7.14
CA ARG A 175 -4.08 3.93 8.54
C ARG A 175 -3.58 5.32 8.93
N VAL A 176 -4.09 5.82 10.05
CA VAL A 176 -3.66 7.08 10.67
C VAL A 176 -2.56 6.79 11.67
N ILE A 177 -1.48 7.57 11.65
CA ILE A 177 -0.35 7.38 12.58
C ILE A 177 -0.79 7.72 14.01
N GLN A 178 -0.59 6.79 14.94
CA GLN A 178 -0.92 6.94 16.37
C GLN A 178 0.32 6.73 17.28
N GLU A 179 1.48 6.43 16.69
CA GLU A 179 2.74 6.18 17.37
C GLU A 179 3.57 7.45 17.54
N GLY A 180 4.32 7.54 18.65
CA GLY A 180 5.22 8.68 18.89
C GLY A 180 4.50 9.99 19.21
N CYS A 181 3.19 9.94 19.48
CA CYS A 181 2.38 11.11 19.78
C CYS A 181 2.80 11.79 21.09
N LEU A 182 3.05 13.10 21.03
CA LEU A 182 3.23 13.89 22.25
C LEU A 182 1.91 13.96 23.03
N PRO A 183 1.95 14.00 24.38
CA PRO A 183 0.75 14.07 25.21
C PRO A 183 -0.15 15.25 24.83
N PHE A 184 -1.46 15.03 24.85
CA PHE A 184 -2.44 16.09 24.69
C PHE A 184 -2.52 16.88 26.01
N THR A 185 -1.83 18.03 26.07
CA THR A 185 -2.07 19.03 27.12
C THR A 185 -2.92 20.14 26.52
N PRO A 186 -4.19 20.31 26.93
CA PRO A 186 -5.01 21.41 26.45
C PRO A 186 -4.33 22.73 26.86
N SER A 187 -3.96 23.55 25.89
CA SER A 187 -3.52 24.92 26.16
C SER A 187 -4.75 25.73 26.58
N SER A 188 -4.67 26.42 27.72
CA SER A 188 -5.77 27.09 28.40
C SER A 188 -6.27 28.38 27.75
N ASP A 189 -5.87 28.72 26.53
CA ASP A 189 -6.28 29.97 25.88
C ASP A 189 -7.16 29.70 24.66
N SER A 190 -8.48 29.67 24.90
CA SER A 190 -9.48 29.94 23.86
C SER A 190 -9.79 31.43 23.85
N THR A 191 -9.61 32.08 22.71
CA THR A 191 -10.38 33.28 22.37
C THR A 191 -10.44 33.43 20.85
N THR A 192 -11.58 32.95 20.33
CA THR A 192 -12.42 33.59 19.32
C THR A 192 -11.74 34.46 18.25
N THR A 193 -11.75 34.00 17.01
CA THR A 193 -12.26 34.85 15.92
C THR A 193 -12.91 33.98 14.85
N ALA A 194 -14.24 33.93 14.87
CA ALA A 194 -15.05 33.59 13.71
C ALA A 194 -14.85 34.67 12.65
N ASN A 195 -14.64 34.30 11.38
CA ASN A 195 -15.37 34.92 10.28
C ASN A 195 -15.21 34.29 8.89
N THR A 196 -16.37 34.19 8.25
CA THR A 196 -16.69 34.31 6.81
C THR A 196 -16.41 33.16 5.83
N ARG A 197 -17.53 32.62 5.35
CA ARG A 197 -17.69 31.69 4.21
C ARG A 197 -17.24 32.30 2.87
N LYS A 198 -16.62 31.41 2.08
CA LYS A 198 -16.49 31.36 0.60
C LYS A 198 -15.68 32.52 0.00
N LYS A 199 -14.55 32.29 -0.67
CA LYS A 199 -14.42 31.42 -1.86
C LYS A 199 -12.94 31.43 -2.30
N LYS A 200 -12.43 30.28 -2.75
CA LYS A 200 -11.15 30.04 -3.45
C LYS A 200 -9.90 30.07 -2.54
N LEU A 201 -9.05 29.06 -2.75
CA LEU A 201 -7.78 28.76 -2.07
C LEU A 201 -6.92 30.03 -1.87
N ASP A 202 -6.49 30.32 -0.65
CA ASP A 202 -5.60 31.45 -0.33
C ASP A 202 -4.18 30.92 -0.06
N TRP A 203 -3.22 31.44 -0.83
CA TRP A 203 -1.81 31.04 -0.86
C TRP A 203 -0.99 31.63 0.30
N VAL A 204 -1.54 32.55 1.09
CA VAL A 204 -0.84 33.21 2.22
C VAL A 204 -0.51 32.23 3.36
N ASP A 205 -1.36 31.24 3.65
CA ASP A 205 -1.12 30.24 4.72
C ASP A 205 -0.04 29.21 4.35
N VAL A 206 0.12 28.93 3.05
CA VAL A 206 1.19 28.06 2.53
C VAL A 206 2.54 28.77 2.66
N LEU A 207 2.57 30.10 2.46
CA LEU A 207 3.76 30.93 2.57
C LEU A 207 4.22 31.09 4.04
N GLU A 208 3.31 31.27 5.00
CA GLU A 208 3.66 31.36 6.44
C GLU A 208 4.25 30.04 7.00
N THR A 209 3.80 28.89 6.48
CA THR A 209 4.30 27.58 6.93
C THR A 209 5.74 27.32 6.47
N LEU A 210 6.12 27.82 5.29
CA LEU A 210 7.46 27.66 4.73
C LEU A 210 8.48 28.65 5.32
N GLU A 211 8.03 29.78 5.86
CA GLU A 211 8.85 30.76 6.58
C GLU A 211 9.35 30.28 7.96
N THR A 212 8.75 29.21 8.52
CA THR A 212 9.05 28.75 9.90
C THR A 212 9.89 27.47 9.98
N LEU A 213 10.27 26.88 8.83
CA LEU A 213 11.13 25.70 8.75
C LEU A 213 12.62 26.04 8.93
N ASP A 214 13.30 25.32 9.81
CA ASP A 214 14.74 25.44 10.09
C ASP A 214 15.53 24.65 9.03
N TRP A 215 15.86 25.31 7.93
CA TRP A 215 16.46 24.70 6.73
C TRP A 215 17.89 24.18 6.95
N ASP A 216 18.60 24.65 7.98
CA ASP A 216 19.96 24.20 8.32
C ASP A 216 19.99 22.75 8.86
N LYS A 217 18.86 22.22 9.34
CA LYS A 217 18.78 20.85 9.90
C LYS A 217 18.26 19.79 8.94
N VAL A 218 17.77 20.18 7.77
CA VAL A 218 17.21 19.25 6.78
C VAL A 218 18.31 18.65 5.88
N GLY A 219 19.52 19.22 5.89
CA GLY A 219 20.65 18.82 5.04
C GLY A 219 21.63 17.78 5.60
N ALA A 220 21.39 17.18 6.78
CA ALA A 220 22.43 16.41 7.48
C ALA A 220 22.77 15.00 6.92
N GLY A 221 22.43 14.69 5.65
CA GLY A 221 22.65 13.37 5.05
C GLY A 221 23.27 13.35 3.65
N TYR A 222 23.62 14.50 3.07
CA TYR A 222 24.15 14.58 1.70
C TYR A 222 25.40 15.45 1.65
N ALA A 223 26.29 15.15 0.70
CA ALA A 223 27.62 15.75 0.59
C ALA A 223 27.55 17.29 0.63
N SER A 224 28.39 17.86 1.49
CA SER A 224 28.53 19.30 1.67
C SER A 224 29.20 19.91 0.44
N ASP A 225 28.43 20.43 -0.51
CA ASP A 225 28.94 21.36 -1.52
C ASP A 225 28.16 22.68 -1.45
N GLU A 226 28.94 23.77 -1.47
CA GLU A 226 28.56 25.15 -1.13
C GLU A 226 27.59 25.84 -2.12
N ASP A 227 27.05 25.12 -3.11
CA ASP A 227 26.26 25.72 -4.21
C ASP A 227 24.72 25.59 -4.06
N VAL A 228 24.21 25.01 -2.96
CA VAL A 228 22.74 24.87 -2.73
C VAL A 228 22.06 26.20 -2.35
N ASN A 229 22.80 27.31 -2.29
CA ASN A 229 22.29 28.63 -1.89
C ASN A 229 22.11 29.66 -3.03
N ALA A 230 22.17 29.25 -4.31
CA ALA A 230 21.78 30.13 -5.40
C ALA A 230 20.26 30.09 -5.63
N GLY A 231 19.60 31.12 -5.10
CA GLY A 231 18.16 31.23 -4.95
C GLY A 231 17.31 31.13 -6.22
N SER A 232 16.17 30.47 -6.05
CA SER A 232 14.92 30.85 -6.69
C SER A 232 13.92 31.10 -5.57
N SER A 233 13.63 32.38 -5.34
CA SER A 233 12.74 32.89 -4.29
C SER A 233 11.29 32.70 -4.73
N TRP A 234 10.34 32.61 -3.79
CA TRP A 234 8.90 32.52 -4.06
C TRP A 234 8.35 33.63 -4.99
N THR A 235 9.05 34.77 -5.08
CA THR A 235 8.77 35.85 -6.04
C THR A 235 8.93 35.43 -7.50
N ASP A 236 9.85 34.50 -7.79
CA ASP A 236 10.13 34.04 -9.15
C ASP A 236 9.01 33.12 -9.64
N VAL A 237 8.42 32.30 -8.76
CA VAL A 237 7.28 31.42 -9.03
C VAL A 237 5.99 32.20 -9.31
N LEU A 238 5.73 33.25 -8.53
CA LEU A 238 4.54 34.10 -8.73
C LEU A 238 4.64 34.99 -9.98
N SER A 239 5.86 35.35 -10.40
CA SER A 239 6.08 36.14 -11.62
C SER A 239 5.79 35.39 -12.92
N GLN A 240 5.69 34.06 -12.86
CA GLN A 240 5.41 33.17 -13.99
C GLN A 240 3.90 32.88 -14.17
N MET A 241 3.03 33.38 -13.29
CA MET A 241 1.58 33.20 -13.41
C MET A 241 1.00 34.09 -14.51
N GLN A 242 0.47 33.48 -15.57
CA GLN A 242 -0.22 34.18 -16.66
C GLN A 242 -1.75 33.97 -16.57
N TRP A 243 -2.48 35.05 -16.84
CA TRP A 243 -3.93 35.04 -16.94
C TRP A 243 -4.33 34.60 -18.35
N ASP A 244 -5.08 33.50 -18.44
CA ASP A 244 -5.65 33.01 -19.69
C ASP A 244 -7.07 33.58 -19.87
N GLU A 245 -7.25 34.44 -20.88
CA GLU A 245 -8.52 35.13 -21.11
C GLU A 245 -9.61 34.25 -21.76
N GLU A 246 -9.26 33.17 -22.44
CA GLU A 246 -10.25 32.26 -23.07
C GLU A 246 -10.84 31.30 -22.03
N GLU A 247 -10.01 30.77 -21.14
CA GLU A 247 -10.41 29.83 -20.09
C GLU A 247 -10.90 30.53 -18.80
N GLY A 248 -10.58 31.82 -18.62
CA GLY A 248 -10.96 32.59 -17.43
C GLY A 248 -10.33 32.06 -16.13
N THR A 249 -9.10 31.54 -16.22
CA THR A 249 -8.35 31.01 -15.07
C THR A 249 -6.93 31.57 -14.99
N TRP A 250 -6.39 31.64 -13.77
CA TRP A 250 -4.96 31.81 -13.54
C TRP A 250 -4.31 30.44 -13.68
N SER A 251 -3.42 30.25 -14.65
CA SER A 251 -2.67 28.99 -14.77
C SER A 251 -1.32 29.10 -14.06
N LEU A 252 -0.97 28.05 -13.30
CA LEU A 252 0.42 27.76 -12.96
C LEU A 252 1.01 27.01 -14.16
N GLU A 253 2.11 27.49 -14.73
CA GLU A 253 2.85 26.75 -15.77
C GLU A 253 3.10 25.28 -15.34
N SER A 254 3.27 25.05 -14.03
CA SER A 254 3.47 23.75 -13.37
C SER A 254 2.22 22.86 -13.21
N TRP A 255 1.04 23.28 -13.66
CA TRP A 255 -0.20 22.48 -13.67
C TRP A 255 -0.75 22.19 -15.08
N LYS A 256 -0.09 22.69 -16.12
CA LYS A 256 -0.21 22.08 -17.45
C LYS A 256 0.41 20.68 -17.38
N PRO A 257 -0.23 19.62 -17.91
CA PRO A 257 0.45 18.36 -18.16
C PRO A 257 1.80 18.65 -18.80
N VAL A 258 2.86 17.97 -18.35
CA VAL A 258 4.16 18.12 -19.01
C VAL A 258 4.00 17.62 -20.44
N GLU A 259 4.41 18.45 -21.40
CA GLU A 259 4.44 18.04 -22.79
C GLU A 259 5.76 17.34 -23.05
N PRO A 260 5.74 16.08 -23.50
CA PRO A 260 6.95 15.38 -23.92
C PRO A 260 7.47 15.92 -25.24
N VAL A 261 8.70 15.56 -25.57
CA VAL A 261 9.32 15.93 -26.84
C VAL A 261 8.46 15.47 -28.02
N THR A 262 8.28 16.37 -29.00
CA THR A 262 7.48 16.09 -30.20
C THR A 262 8.19 15.16 -31.17
N GLU A 263 9.52 15.06 -31.06
CA GLU A 263 10.36 14.15 -31.82
C GLU A 263 11.31 13.42 -30.86
N LEU A 264 11.45 12.10 -31.05
CA LEU A 264 12.40 11.30 -30.29
C LEU A 264 13.02 10.23 -31.20
N ASP A 265 14.29 10.39 -31.53
CA ASP A 265 15.07 9.33 -32.18
C ASP A 265 15.52 8.27 -31.17
N ILE A 266 14.84 7.12 -31.18
CA ILE A 266 15.14 5.99 -30.29
C ILE A 266 16.54 5.40 -30.49
N ASN A 267 17.15 5.55 -31.67
CA ASN A 267 18.53 5.08 -31.91
C ASN A 267 19.52 5.94 -31.14
N ARG A 268 19.29 7.25 -31.10
CA ARG A 268 20.10 8.19 -30.31
C ARG A 268 19.82 8.08 -28.81
N TYR A 269 18.62 7.63 -28.44
CA TYR A 269 18.22 7.36 -27.06
C TYR A 269 18.78 6.05 -26.51
N SER A 270 19.04 5.07 -27.38
CA SER A 270 19.61 3.77 -27.00
C SER A 270 21.00 3.86 -26.35
N GLY A 271 21.43 2.79 -25.69
CA GLY A 271 22.66 2.71 -24.90
C GLY A 271 22.45 2.99 -23.41
N ARG A 272 23.57 3.03 -22.68
CA ARG A 272 23.59 3.21 -21.22
C ARG A 272 23.27 4.63 -20.77
N TRP A 273 22.45 4.74 -19.73
CA TRP A 273 22.18 5.95 -18.97
C TRP A 273 22.50 5.76 -17.50
N TYR A 274 23.02 6.81 -16.88
CA TYR A 274 23.18 6.92 -15.44
C TYR A 274 22.14 7.89 -14.90
N GLN A 275 21.40 7.49 -13.88
CA GLN A 275 20.40 8.36 -13.26
C GLN A 275 21.09 9.33 -12.32
N SER A 276 21.36 10.55 -12.75
CA SER A 276 22.04 11.60 -11.97
C SER A 276 21.16 12.24 -10.89
N TYR A 277 19.87 12.42 -11.16
CA TYR A 277 18.88 12.90 -10.20
C TYR A 277 17.58 12.10 -10.27
N ALA A 278 16.91 12.03 -9.14
CA ALA A 278 15.57 11.45 -9.02
C ALA A 278 14.66 12.33 -8.16
N SER A 279 13.35 12.20 -8.30
CA SER A 279 12.43 12.72 -7.28
C SER A 279 12.47 11.86 -6.01
N PHE A 280 12.01 12.41 -4.88
CA PHE A 280 11.83 11.63 -3.64
C PHE A 280 10.92 10.41 -3.85
N THR A 281 9.84 10.60 -4.58
CA THR A 281 8.86 9.57 -4.94
C THR A 281 9.46 8.45 -5.79
N ALA A 282 10.26 8.78 -6.81
CA ALA A 282 10.93 7.79 -7.65
C ALA A 282 11.95 6.99 -6.83
N GLY A 283 12.85 7.70 -6.14
CA GLY A 283 13.89 7.09 -5.33
C GLY A 283 13.35 6.22 -4.19
N THR A 284 12.25 6.59 -3.54
CA THR A 284 11.75 5.87 -2.36
C THR A 284 10.73 4.78 -2.69
N LEU A 285 9.80 5.06 -3.61
CA LEU A 285 8.65 4.16 -3.86
C LEU A 285 8.94 3.13 -4.95
N LEU A 286 9.77 3.47 -5.95
CA LEU A 286 10.09 2.58 -7.05
C LEU A 286 11.46 1.92 -6.86
N GLU A 287 12.46 2.71 -6.47
CA GLU A 287 13.87 2.26 -6.45
C GLU A 287 14.37 1.88 -5.05
N ARG A 288 13.56 2.09 -4.00
CA ARG A 288 13.89 1.77 -2.60
C ARG A 288 15.27 2.29 -2.14
N GLN A 289 15.64 3.49 -2.59
CA GLN A 289 16.90 4.18 -2.30
C GLN A 289 18.15 3.45 -2.82
N GLY A 290 18.07 2.85 -4.02
CA GLY A 290 19.22 2.24 -4.69
C GLY A 290 20.33 3.25 -5.05
N ALA A 291 21.59 2.82 -4.93
CA ALA A 291 22.77 3.51 -5.42
C ALA A 291 23.17 3.00 -6.82
N CYS A 292 24.02 3.73 -7.54
CA CYS A 292 24.58 3.33 -8.84
C CYS A 292 23.51 2.98 -9.89
N VAL A 293 22.40 3.71 -9.90
CA VAL A 293 21.25 3.39 -10.75
C VAL A 293 21.59 3.67 -12.21
N THR A 294 21.43 2.65 -13.07
CA THR A 294 21.60 2.74 -14.52
C THR A 294 20.38 2.20 -15.26
N ALA A 295 20.21 2.66 -16.50
CA ALA A 295 19.27 2.11 -17.46
C ALA A 295 19.96 1.87 -18.80
N ASP A 296 19.95 0.64 -19.29
CA ASP A 296 20.52 0.24 -20.57
C ASP A 296 19.38 -0.02 -21.57
N TYR A 297 19.35 0.74 -22.67
CA TYR A 297 18.34 0.60 -23.71
C TYR A 297 18.90 0.01 -25.01
N GLY A 298 18.23 -0.98 -25.60
CA GLY A 298 18.58 -1.54 -26.92
C GLY A 298 17.45 -1.38 -27.92
N VAL A 299 17.73 -0.99 -29.17
CA VAL A 299 16.69 -0.89 -30.21
C VAL A 299 16.34 -2.28 -30.72
N LYS A 300 15.05 -2.62 -30.67
CA LYS A 300 14.52 -3.89 -31.21
C LYS A 300 14.06 -3.72 -32.66
N ALA A 301 13.95 -4.83 -33.39
CA ALA A 301 13.52 -4.84 -34.78
C ALA A 301 12.11 -4.25 -35.02
N ASP A 302 11.24 -4.29 -34.01
CA ASP A 302 9.88 -3.73 -34.06
C ASP A 302 9.82 -2.22 -33.75
N GLY A 303 10.96 -1.58 -33.48
CA GLY A 303 11.05 -0.17 -33.13
C GLY A 303 10.74 0.15 -31.66
N SER A 304 10.60 -0.86 -30.80
CA SER A 304 10.60 -0.68 -29.34
C SER A 304 12.03 -0.70 -28.77
N LEU A 305 12.18 -0.33 -27.50
CA LEU A 305 13.44 -0.42 -26.77
C LEU A 305 13.38 -1.59 -25.78
N SER A 306 14.41 -2.44 -25.71
CA SER A 306 14.66 -3.24 -24.51
C SER A 306 15.08 -2.32 -23.37
N VAL A 307 14.79 -2.71 -22.13
CA VAL A 307 15.17 -1.98 -20.92
C VAL A 307 15.88 -2.95 -19.99
N VAL A 308 17.05 -2.59 -19.50
CA VAL A 308 17.71 -3.26 -18.37
C VAL A 308 18.09 -2.17 -17.37
N ASN A 309 17.34 -2.11 -16.26
CA ASN A 309 17.65 -1.22 -15.15
C ASN A 309 18.50 -1.96 -14.13
N THR A 310 19.58 -1.34 -13.65
CA THR A 310 20.37 -1.90 -12.55
C THR A 310 20.53 -0.90 -11.42
N ALA A 311 20.63 -1.39 -10.19
CA ALA A 311 20.91 -0.60 -9.00
C ALA A 311 21.70 -1.42 -7.99
N ARG A 312 22.31 -0.77 -7.00
CA ARG A 312 22.93 -1.41 -5.85
C ARG A 312 22.20 -1.07 -4.57
N THR A 313 21.89 -2.08 -3.76
CA THR A 313 21.08 -1.89 -2.55
C THR A 313 21.83 -1.07 -1.50
N ASN A 314 21.24 0.06 -1.07
CA ASN A 314 21.69 0.96 0.01
C ASN A 314 23.04 1.68 -0.16
N SER A 315 23.98 1.18 -0.97
CA SER A 315 25.33 1.74 -1.10
C SER A 315 26.02 1.34 -2.41
N PRO A 316 27.10 2.06 -2.83
CA PRO A 316 27.86 1.72 -4.03
C PRO A 316 28.53 0.33 -4.05
N ASP A 317 28.75 -0.26 -2.87
CA ASP A 317 29.28 -1.61 -2.72
C ASP A 317 28.19 -2.66 -2.47
N GLY A 318 26.92 -2.22 -2.46
CA GLY A 318 25.75 -3.06 -2.22
C GLY A 318 25.52 -4.12 -3.30
N GLU A 319 24.62 -5.06 -3.00
CA GLU A 319 24.21 -6.11 -3.94
C GLU A 319 23.64 -5.49 -5.22
N LEU A 320 24.12 -5.97 -6.38
CA LEU A 320 23.61 -5.57 -7.68
C LEU A 320 22.24 -6.23 -7.91
N VAL A 321 21.23 -5.40 -8.12
CA VAL A 321 19.89 -5.83 -8.53
C VAL A 321 19.63 -5.38 -9.96
N GLU A 322 18.94 -6.22 -10.72
CA GLU A 322 18.61 -6.00 -12.13
C GLU A 322 17.11 -6.18 -12.36
N MET A 323 16.56 -5.37 -13.26
CA MET A 323 15.19 -5.45 -13.75
C MET A 323 15.18 -5.28 -15.26
N THR A 324 14.60 -6.25 -15.97
CA THR A 324 14.48 -6.24 -17.42
C THR A 324 13.09 -5.82 -17.87
N GLY A 325 12.94 -5.44 -19.13
CA GLY A 325 11.67 -5.03 -19.70
C GLY A 325 11.77 -4.48 -21.11
N HIS A 326 10.75 -3.72 -21.51
CA HIS A 326 10.74 -3.00 -22.79
C HIS A 326 9.95 -1.69 -22.70
N ALA A 327 10.33 -0.71 -23.53
CA ALA A 327 9.65 0.56 -23.69
C ALA A 327 9.13 0.72 -25.12
N TYR A 328 7.89 1.19 -25.28
CA TYR A 328 7.24 1.32 -26.58
C TYR A 328 6.31 2.53 -26.62
N THR A 329 5.96 3.04 -27.80
CA THR A 329 4.99 4.13 -27.97
C THR A 329 3.61 3.55 -28.27
N LYS A 330 2.56 3.99 -27.56
CA LYS A 330 1.16 3.60 -27.88
C LYS A 330 0.60 4.36 -29.08
N ASP A 331 1.11 5.57 -29.32
CA ASP A 331 0.71 6.46 -30.41
C ASP A 331 1.98 6.96 -31.11
N ALA A 332 2.22 6.48 -32.33
CA ALA A 332 3.40 6.84 -33.12
C ALA A 332 3.46 8.35 -33.46
N SER A 333 2.35 9.09 -33.34
CA SER A 333 2.35 10.55 -33.49
C SER A 333 2.86 11.30 -32.26
N LYS A 334 3.14 10.59 -31.16
CA LYS A 334 3.63 11.15 -29.88
C LYS A 334 4.88 10.39 -29.41
N PRO A 335 6.01 10.49 -30.13
CA PRO A 335 7.18 9.65 -29.91
C PRO A 335 7.83 9.84 -28.52
N GLY A 336 7.65 10.99 -27.86
CA GLY A 336 8.09 11.21 -26.48
C GLY A 336 7.20 10.59 -25.39
N GLN A 337 6.00 10.07 -25.73
CA GLN A 337 5.08 9.41 -24.79
C GLN A 337 5.28 7.90 -24.77
N LEU A 338 6.41 7.44 -24.22
CA LEU A 338 6.64 6.01 -24.08
C LEU A 338 5.80 5.42 -22.94
N THR A 339 5.61 4.12 -23.07
CA THR A 339 5.08 3.22 -22.05
C THR A 339 6.15 2.19 -21.77
N VAL A 340 6.46 1.96 -20.50
CA VAL A 340 7.42 0.95 -20.04
C VAL A 340 6.68 -0.24 -19.43
N HIS A 341 7.07 -1.43 -19.85
CA HIS A 341 6.73 -2.69 -19.21
C HIS A 341 8.00 -3.28 -18.60
N LEU A 342 7.96 -3.66 -17.32
CA LEU A 342 9.06 -4.35 -16.65
C LEU A 342 8.63 -5.79 -16.37
N ASP A 343 9.53 -6.73 -16.61
CA ASP A 343 9.23 -8.15 -16.58
C ASP A 343 8.75 -8.57 -15.16
N GLY A 344 7.63 -9.28 -15.11
CA GLY A 344 7.01 -9.71 -13.84
C GLY A 344 6.04 -8.70 -13.22
N LEU A 345 5.84 -7.51 -13.81
CA LEU A 345 4.79 -6.57 -13.39
C LEU A 345 3.49 -6.76 -14.19
N PRO A 346 2.30 -6.62 -13.57
CA PRO A 346 1.02 -6.84 -14.24
C PRO A 346 0.51 -5.62 -15.04
N VAL A 347 1.17 -4.46 -14.93
CA VAL A 347 0.74 -3.21 -15.58
C VAL A 347 1.92 -2.41 -16.11
N ASP A 348 1.69 -1.72 -17.21
CA ASP A 348 2.67 -0.82 -17.80
C ASP A 348 2.64 0.57 -17.13
N GLY A 349 3.79 1.23 -17.05
CA GLY A 349 3.94 2.58 -16.51
C GLY A 349 4.17 3.65 -17.59
N PRO A 350 3.75 4.90 -17.38
CA PRO A 350 4.11 6.00 -18.26
C PRO A 350 5.61 6.32 -18.14
N TYR A 351 6.27 6.51 -19.29
CA TYR A 351 7.66 6.94 -19.39
C TYR A 351 7.73 8.07 -20.43
N TRP A 352 7.52 9.30 -19.99
CA TRP A 352 7.43 10.46 -20.88
C TRP A 352 8.76 11.21 -20.89
N VAL A 353 9.39 11.25 -22.06
CA VAL A 353 10.64 11.99 -22.29
C VAL A 353 10.28 13.46 -22.48
N LEU A 354 10.56 14.27 -21.46
CA LEU A 354 10.19 15.68 -21.42
C LEU A 354 11.20 16.57 -22.14
N ALA A 355 12.47 16.18 -22.10
CA ALA A 355 13.54 16.87 -22.80
C ALA A 355 14.71 15.94 -23.06
N VAL A 356 15.44 16.18 -24.15
CA VAL A 356 16.72 15.54 -24.47
C VAL A 356 17.75 16.60 -24.83
N GLY A 357 19.03 16.29 -24.61
CA GLY A 357 20.13 17.15 -25.03
C GLY A 357 20.42 17.04 -26.52
N ASP A 358 20.87 18.11 -27.15
CA ASP A 358 21.35 18.08 -28.55
C ASP A 358 20.30 17.54 -29.55
N GLU A 359 19.07 18.07 -29.52
CA GLU A 359 17.95 17.60 -30.37
C GLU A 359 18.32 17.50 -31.86
N GLN A 360 19.17 18.39 -32.37
CA GLN A 360 19.55 18.47 -33.78
C GLN A 360 20.87 17.76 -34.13
N GLY A 361 21.56 17.19 -33.14
CA GLY A 361 22.80 16.46 -33.35
C GLY A 361 22.63 15.15 -34.12
N THR A 362 23.74 14.53 -34.46
CA THR A 362 23.76 13.21 -35.14
C THR A 362 24.27 12.08 -34.23
N GLY A 363 24.76 12.41 -33.03
CA GLY A 363 25.24 11.45 -32.03
C GLY A 363 24.20 11.12 -30.97
N SER A 364 24.53 10.21 -30.04
CA SER A 364 23.66 9.88 -28.90
C SER A 364 23.28 11.11 -28.09
N TYR A 365 22.06 11.12 -27.54
CA TYR A 365 21.66 12.19 -26.63
C TYR A 365 22.55 12.18 -25.37
N PRO A 366 23.12 13.33 -24.96
CA PRO A 366 24.01 13.40 -23.81
C PRO A 366 23.26 13.35 -22.46
N TRP A 367 22.00 13.79 -22.44
CA TRP A 367 21.13 13.78 -21.27
C TRP A 367 19.66 13.64 -21.67
N ALA A 368 18.82 13.18 -20.75
CA ALA A 368 17.37 13.14 -20.89
C ALA A 368 16.67 13.45 -19.54
N ILE A 369 15.50 14.09 -19.59
CA ILE A 369 14.63 14.32 -18.44
C ILE A 369 13.34 13.53 -18.68
N VAL A 370 13.00 12.64 -17.76
CA VAL A 370 11.88 11.71 -17.89
C VAL A 370 10.96 11.81 -16.69
N SER A 371 9.66 11.68 -16.95
CA SER A 371 8.60 11.79 -15.94
C SER A 371 7.35 11.00 -16.36
N ASP A 372 6.30 11.11 -15.56
CA ASP A 372 4.91 10.83 -15.91
C ASP A 372 4.13 12.14 -16.21
N PRO A 373 2.88 12.06 -16.71
CA PRO A 373 2.06 13.22 -17.09
C PRO A 373 1.81 14.23 -15.97
N PHE A 374 1.92 13.80 -14.72
CA PHE A 374 1.57 14.57 -13.53
C PHE A 374 2.78 15.06 -12.74
N ARG A 375 4.02 14.86 -13.24
CA ARG A 375 5.28 15.18 -12.52
C ARG A 375 5.36 14.47 -11.16
N ALA A 376 4.74 13.29 -11.04
CA ALA A 376 4.78 12.48 -9.83
C ALA A 376 6.14 11.82 -9.64
N PHE A 377 6.86 11.50 -10.71
CA PHE A 377 8.20 10.92 -10.74
C PHE A 377 9.13 11.77 -11.61
N LEU A 378 10.40 11.87 -11.22
CA LEU A 378 11.45 12.51 -12.01
C LEU A 378 12.65 11.57 -12.11
N PHE A 379 13.15 11.38 -13.33
CA PHE A 379 14.41 10.70 -13.62
C PHE A 379 15.25 11.60 -14.54
N VAL A 380 16.44 12.00 -14.09
CA VAL A 380 17.39 12.78 -14.89
C VAL A 380 18.54 11.87 -15.28
N LEU A 381 18.64 11.58 -16.57
CA LEU A 381 19.54 10.60 -17.13
C LEU A 381 20.70 11.30 -17.85
N VAL A 382 21.94 10.84 -17.62
CA VAL A 382 23.16 11.35 -18.28
C VAL A 382 23.98 10.20 -18.85
N ARG A 383 24.82 10.49 -19.85
CA ARG A 383 25.78 9.52 -20.41
C ARG A 383 27.10 9.46 -19.64
N ASP A 384 27.43 10.53 -18.93
CA ASP A 384 28.65 10.67 -18.14
C ASP A 384 28.30 11.21 -16.75
N THR A 385 28.68 10.46 -15.71
CA THR A 385 28.43 10.83 -14.31
C THR A 385 29.33 11.97 -13.82
N ALA A 386 30.41 12.27 -14.56
CA ALA A 386 31.29 13.41 -14.30
C ALA A 386 30.82 14.70 -14.98
N GLN A 387 29.74 14.66 -15.76
CA GLN A 387 29.20 15.84 -16.42
C GLN A 387 28.68 16.84 -15.37
N GLU A 388 29.04 18.11 -15.50
CA GLU A 388 28.38 19.18 -14.75
C GLU A 388 26.89 19.25 -15.15
N ASP A 389 26.05 19.28 -14.12
CA ASP A 389 24.62 18.98 -14.21
C ASP A 389 23.75 20.12 -13.64
N THR A 390 24.37 21.27 -13.32
CA THR A 390 23.68 22.48 -12.84
C THR A 390 22.61 22.97 -13.80
N ASP A 391 22.89 22.92 -15.11
CA ASP A 391 21.96 23.32 -16.16
C ASP A 391 20.76 22.36 -16.26
N LEU A 392 20.95 21.08 -15.93
CA LEU A 392 19.87 20.08 -15.92
C LEU A 392 18.94 20.26 -14.73
N VAL A 393 19.48 20.59 -13.56
CA VAL A 393 18.68 20.95 -12.38
C VAL A 393 17.86 22.20 -12.66
N ALA A 394 18.44 23.22 -13.29
CA ALA A 394 17.72 24.41 -13.72
C ALA A 394 16.58 24.06 -14.69
N LYS A 395 16.86 23.22 -15.69
CA LYS A 395 15.85 22.75 -16.66
C LYS A 395 14.74 21.92 -16.01
N CYS A 396 15.04 21.10 -15.01
CA CYS A 396 14.00 20.41 -14.22
C CYS A 396 13.09 21.41 -13.49
N ARG A 397 13.66 22.48 -12.92
CA ARG A 397 12.86 23.54 -12.27
C ARG A 397 11.99 24.29 -13.28
N GLU A 398 12.50 24.60 -14.47
CA GLU A 398 11.73 25.18 -15.58
C GLU A 398 10.55 24.29 -16.00
N LEU A 399 10.75 22.96 -15.99
CA LEU A 399 9.70 21.98 -16.28
C LEU A 399 8.70 21.81 -15.13
N GLY A 400 8.88 22.46 -13.99
CA GLY A 400 7.95 22.46 -12.86
C GLY A 400 8.28 21.45 -11.74
N PHE A 401 9.48 20.86 -11.73
CA PHE A 401 9.96 19.99 -10.64
C PHE A 401 10.56 20.82 -9.51
N THR A 402 9.71 21.56 -8.81
CA THR A 402 10.13 22.52 -7.76
C THR A 402 9.62 22.15 -6.37
N ALA A 403 8.75 21.15 -6.24
CA ALA A 403 8.16 20.77 -4.96
C ALA A 403 9.06 19.81 -4.16
N PRO A 404 8.96 19.74 -2.82
CA PRO A 404 9.82 18.87 -2.01
C PRO A 404 9.77 17.38 -2.38
N TRP A 405 8.63 16.89 -2.90
CA TRP A 405 8.44 15.49 -3.29
C TRP A 405 8.89 15.18 -4.73
N ASN A 406 8.91 16.17 -5.63
CA ASN A 406 9.23 15.96 -7.05
C ASN A 406 10.49 16.71 -7.55
N SER A 407 11.08 17.58 -6.73
CA SER A 407 12.32 18.28 -7.04
C SER A 407 13.49 17.32 -7.27
N PRO A 408 14.43 17.68 -8.14
CA PRO A 408 15.61 16.85 -8.43
C PRO A 408 16.46 16.67 -7.17
N ARG A 409 16.69 15.42 -6.79
CA ARG A 409 17.60 15.01 -5.72
C ARG A 409 18.73 14.20 -6.32
N LYS A 410 19.97 14.59 -6.01
CA LYS A 410 21.16 13.93 -6.55
C LYS A 410 21.20 12.48 -6.06
N THR A 411 21.39 11.56 -6.97
CA THR A 411 21.53 10.13 -6.63
C THR A 411 23.00 9.81 -6.33
N VAL A 412 23.22 8.63 -5.74
CA VAL A 412 24.59 8.16 -5.46
C VAL A 412 25.17 7.49 -6.70
N GLN A 413 26.06 8.19 -7.40
CA GLN A 413 26.84 7.66 -8.53
C GLN A 413 28.36 7.66 -8.25
N GLU A 414 28.80 8.34 -7.18
CA GLU A 414 30.20 8.37 -6.74
C GLU A 414 30.59 7.04 -6.06
N GLY A 415 31.80 6.55 -6.33
CA GLY A 415 32.30 5.28 -5.81
C GLY A 415 31.69 4.04 -6.48
N CYS A 416 30.80 4.23 -7.46
CA CYS A 416 30.14 3.14 -8.15
C CYS A 416 31.06 2.40 -9.14
N THR A 417 30.91 1.08 -9.16
CA THR A 417 31.52 0.22 -10.20
C THR A 417 30.41 -0.35 -11.09
N TYR A 418 30.44 0.03 -12.37
CA TYR A 418 29.45 -0.40 -13.36
C TYR A 418 29.97 -1.57 -14.17
N THR A 419 29.20 -2.65 -14.23
CA THR A 419 29.42 -3.77 -15.14
C THR A 419 28.90 -3.40 -16.52
N GLU A 420 29.68 -3.67 -17.58
CA GLU A 420 29.15 -3.56 -18.94
C GLU A 420 28.07 -4.63 -19.17
N VAL A 421 26.89 -4.21 -19.61
CA VAL A 421 25.82 -5.13 -20.00
C VAL A 421 26.03 -5.43 -21.49
N SER A 422 26.23 -6.70 -21.82
CA SER A 422 26.28 -7.16 -23.22
C SER A 422 24.92 -6.93 -23.88
N PRO A 423 24.83 -6.40 -25.12
CA PRO A 423 23.56 -6.34 -25.82
C PRO A 423 22.95 -7.74 -25.90
N ALA A 424 21.68 -7.86 -25.53
CA ALA A 424 20.93 -9.10 -25.66
C ALA A 424 20.86 -9.48 -27.15
N GLU A 425 21.45 -10.61 -27.54
CA GLU A 425 21.29 -11.15 -28.89
C GLU A 425 19.83 -11.59 -29.08
N ASP A 426 19.18 -11.05 -30.12
CA ASP A 426 17.84 -11.42 -30.57
C ASP A 426 17.78 -12.92 -30.90
N VAL A 427 17.12 -13.72 -30.07
CA VAL A 427 16.71 -15.08 -30.44
C VAL A 427 15.36 -14.99 -31.14
N ALA A 428 15.39 -14.89 -32.46
CA ALA A 428 14.21 -15.10 -33.29
C ALA A 428 13.80 -16.58 -33.21
N GLU A 429 12.63 -16.88 -32.63
CA GLU A 429 12.02 -18.20 -32.70
C GLU A 429 11.44 -18.42 -34.11
N ASP A 430 12.18 -19.13 -34.95
CA ASP A 430 11.66 -19.73 -36.18
C ASP A 430 10.80 -20.97 -35.82
N VAL A 431 9.54 -20.92 -36.19
CA VAL A 431 8.59 -22.03 -36.12
C VAL A 431 8.85 -23.00 -37.27
N ALA A 432 9.16 -24.26 -36.95
CA ALA A 432 9.06 -25.37 -37.90
C ALA A 432 8.49 -26.64 -37.24
N GLU A 433 7.43 -27.16 -37.86
CA GLU A 433 6.78 -28.44 -37.59
C GLU A 433 7.69 -29.64 -37.91
N GLU A 434 7.63 -30.71 -37.10
CA GLU A 434 7.21 -32.09 -37.48
C GLU A 434 7.72 -33.18 -36.49
N GLY A 435 6.79 -33.98 -35.96
CA GLY A 435 6.87 -35.45 -35.91
C GLY A 435 7.79 -36.19 -34.92
N GLY A 436 7.17 -36.88 -33.93
CA GLY A 436 7.42 -38.33 -33.73
C GLY A 436 8.22 -38.83 -32.50
N SER A 437 7.47 -39.38 -31.53
CA SER A 437 7.71 -40.64 -30.79
C SER A 437 8.91 -40.84 -29.83
N ALA A 438 8.57 -40.83 -28.53
CA ALA A 438 8.87 -41.82 -27.47
C ALA A 438 10.31 -42.12 -26.99
N ALA A 439 10.47 -41.86 -25.68
CA ALA A 439 11.24 -42.59 -24.66
C ALA A 439 12.78 -42.50 -24.65
N LEU A 440 13.34 -41.75 -23.69
CA LEU A 440 13.79 -42.28 -22.39
C LEU A 440 14.48 -41.17 -21.56
N LEU A 441 14.06 -41.05 -20.29
CA LEU A 441 14.75 -40.29 -19.25
C LEU A 441 16.18 -40.79 -19.04
N SER A 442 17.17 -39.89 -19.04
CA SER A 442 17.99 -39.57 -17.85
C SER A 442 19.18 -38.67 -18.20
N ALA A 443 19.46 -37.78 -17.24
CA ALA A 443 20.68 -36.99 -17.05
C ALA A 443 20.86 -35.71 -17.88
N LEU A 444 20.40 -34.59 -17.31
CA LEU A 444 21.19 -33.36 -17.32
C LEU A 444 20.93 -32.58 -16.02
N GLU A 445 21.78 -32.78 -15.02
CA GLU A 445 21.96 -31.85 -13.91
C GLU A 445 23.23 -31.02 -14.15
N LEU A 446 23.14 -29.74 -13.74
CA LEU A 446 24.15 -28.68 -13.72
C LEU A 446 24.47 -27.97 -15.05
N ARG A 447 23.74 -26.87 -15.31
CA ARG A 447 24.20 -25.50 -14.99
C ARG A 447 23.16 -24.48 -15.50
N GLY A 448 22.61 -23.69 -14.59
CA GLY A 448 21.68 -22.60 -14.90
C GLY A 448 21.31 -21.86 -13.64
N GLY A 449 22.29 -21.19 -13.02
CA GLY A 449 22.01 -20.21 -11.98
C GLY A 449 21.56 -18.93 -12.66
N ALA A 450 20.26 -18.68 -12.67
CA ALA A 450 19.67 -17.38 -12.92
C ALA A 450 19.12 -16.88 -11.58
N SER A 451 19.84 -15.95 -10.96
CA SER A 451 19.40 -15.23 -9.77
C SER A 451 18.37 -14.18 -10.21
N GLY A 452 17.11 -14.58 -10.28
CA GLY A 452 15.98 -13.67 -10.47
C GLY A 452 15.46 -13.20 -9.11
N LEU A 453 15.54 -11.91 -8.81
CA LEU A 453 14.80 -11.30 -7.71
C LEU A 453 13.37 -10.98 -8.19
N GLY A 454 12.61 -12.04 -8.47
CA GLY A 454 11.14 -11.96 -8.48
C GLY A 454 10.64 -11.96 -7.04
N LEU A 455 9.61 -11.16 -6.76
CA LEU A 455 8.70 -11.39 -5.63
C LEU A 455 8.09 -12.79 -5.81
N GLY A 456 8.81 -13.82 -5.40
CA GLY A 456 8.30 -15.17 -5.44
C GLY A 456 7.20 -15.25 -4.42
N GLY A 457 5.94 -15.29 -4.84
CA GLY A 457 4.80 -15.66 -4.02
C GLY A 457 3.56 -16.05 -4.82
N PRO A 458 2.62 -16.84 -4.24
CA PRO A 458 1.39 -17.22 -4.92
C PRO A 458 0.54 -16.00 -5.31
N LEU A 459 -0.09 -16.02 -6.50
CA LEU A 459 -0.97 -14.95 -7.00
C LEU A 459 -2.34 -14.87 -6.29
N HIS A 460 -2.63 -15.85 -5.41
CA HIS A 460 -3.83 -15.96 -4.59
C HIS A 460 -3.40 -16.37 -3.17
N ALA A 461 -4.04 -15.80 -2.15
CA ALA A 461 -3.84 -16.10 -0.74
C ALA A 461 -3.85 -17.60 -0.48
N SER A 462 -2.65 -18.17 -0.37
CA SER A 462 -2.48 -19.61 -0.26
C SER A 462 -1.10 -19.97 0.26
N CYS A 463 -0.96 -21.21 0.72
CA CYS A 463 0.29 -21.77 1.16
C CYS A 463 0.41 -23.22 0.73
N LYS A 464 1.46 -23.54 -0.03
CA LYS A 464 1.89 -24.90 -0.38
C LYS A 464 3.16 -25.22 0.38
N MET A 465 3.15 -26.32 1.13
CA MET A 465 4.36 -26.76 1.83
C MET A 465 4.47 -28.27 1.92
N THR A 466 5.70 -28.76 2.13
CA THR A 466 5.96 -30.16 2.45
C THR A 466 6.46 -30.30 3.88
N ILE A 467 5.94 -31.28 4.60
CA ILE A 467 6.25 -31.55 6.01
C ILE A 467 6.68 -33.01 6.13
N ALA A 468 7.86 -33.24 6.72
CA ALA A 468 8.38 -34.56 6.99
C ALA A 468 8.14 -34.96 8.45
N PHE A 469 7.57 -36.14 8.67
CA PHE A 469 7.37 -36.77 9.98
C PHE A 469 8.28 -38.01 10.08
N PRO A 470 9.54 -37.85 10.52
CA PRO A 470 10.57 -38.88 10.40
C PRO A 470 10.36 -40.11 11.29
N LYS A 471 9.43 -40.06 12.25
CA LYS A 471 9.21 -41.11 13.26
C LYS A 471 7.79 -41.63 13.32
N ASN A 472 6.95 -41.28 12.35
CA ASN A 472 5.53 -41.59 12.37
C ASN A 472 5.11 -42.15 11.01
N SER A 473 4.27 -43.17 11.05
CA SER A 473 3.56 -43.67 9.86
C SER A 473 2.52 -42.67 9.39
N CYS A 474 2.12 -42.73 8.12
CA CYS A 474 1.08 -41.82 7.62
C CYS A 474 -0.29 -42.05 8.26
N SER A 475 -0.56 -43.26 8.79
CA SER A 475 -1.77 -43.51 9.58
C SER A 475 -1.76 -42.70 10.87
N GLU A 476 -0.66 -42.73 11.60
CA GLU A 476 -0.50 -41.97 12.85
C GLU A 476 -0.56 -40.45 12.60
N VAL A 477 0.05 -39.97 11.50
CA VAL A 477 -0.01 -38.55 11.12
C VAL A 477 -1.44 -38.13 10.75
N ALA A 478 -2.15 -38.94 9.94
CA ALA A 478 -3.55 -38.66 9.59
C ALA A 478 -4.45 -38.60 10.82
N GLU A 479 -4.31 -39.58 11.73
CA GLU A 479 -5.07 -39.65 12.97
C GLU A 479 -4.78 -38.44 13.87
N ALA A 480 -3.52 -38.02 13.98
CA ALA A 480 -3.13 -36.85 14.75
C ALA A 480 -3.72 -35.55 14.17
N ILE A 481 -3.60 -35.31 12.86
CA ILE A 481 -4.17 -34.12 12.20
C ILE A 481 -5.68 -34.06 12.42
N VAL A 482 -6.38 -35.18 12.25
CA VAL A 482 -7.84 -35.25 12.47
C VAL A 482 -8.21 -35.05 13.94
N SER A 483 -7.40 -35.55 14.88
CA SER A 483 -7.61 -35.35 16.32
C SER A 483 -7.41 -33.89 16.70
N SER A 484 -6.29 -33.29 16.31
CA SER A 484 -5.98 -31.89 16.59
C SER A 484 -7.02 -30.95 15.99
N ALA A 485 -7.46 -31.20 14.75
CA ALA A 485 -8.54 -30.43 14.13
C ALA A 485 -9.85 -30.49 14.93
N LYS A 486 -10.18 -31.64 15.54
CA LYS A 486 -11.37 -31.79 16.38
C LYS A 486 -11.22 -31.09 17.73
N ASP A 487 -10.03 -31.12 18.33
CA ASP A 487 -9.74 -30.43 19.58
C ASP A 487 -9.75 -28.90 19.39
N MET A 488 -9.33 -28.47 18.19
CA MET A 488 -9.31 -27.08 17.73
C MET A 488 -10.59 -26.68 16.96
N MET A 489 -11.68 -27.43 17.14
CA MET A 489 -12.98 -27.10 16.58
C MET A 489 -13.66 -26.00 17.42
N GLY A 490 -14.32 -25.04 16.76
CA GLY A 490 -14.87 -23.85 17.44
C GLY A 490 -13.77 -22.89 17.86
N PHE A 491 -14.00 -22.00 18.85
CA PHE A 491 -13.01 -20.95 19.22
C PHE A 491 -12.69 -20.90 20.72
N GLU A 492 -13.33 -21.75 21.53
CA GLU A 492 -13.27 -21.66 22.99
C GLU A 492 -11.95 -22.18 23.57
N ASN A 493 -11.26 -23.08 22.86
CA ASN A 493 -10.11 -23.83 23.39
C ASN A 493 -8.73 -23.23 23.07
N CYS A 494 -8.65 -22.21 22.20
CA CYS A 494 -7.37 -21.67 21.72
C CYS A 494 -6.92 -20.33 22.32
N GLY A 495 -7.60 -19.81 23.37
CA GLY A 495 -7.13 -18.61 24.07
C GLY A 495 -7.25 -17.28 23.27
N GLY A 496 -8.05 -17.25 22.21
CA GLY A 496 -8.28 -16.09 21.33
C GLY A 496 -7.48 -16.15 20.02
N GLY A 497 -7.83 -15.30 19.05
CA GLY A 497 -7.22 -15.30 17.70
C GLY A 497 -7.86 -16.32 16.75
N ASN A 498 -7.20 -16.60 15.62
CA ASN A 498 -7.69 -17.55 14.61
C ASN A 498 -7.03 -18.94 14.69
N LYS A 499 -6.38 -19.27 15.82
CA LYS A 499 -5.68 -20.56 15.99
C LYS A 499 -6.60 -21.78 15.97
N CYS A 500 -7.89 -21.60 16.20
CA CYS A 500 -8.91 -22.65 16.17
C CYS A 500 -9.93 -22.31 15.06
N GLY A 501 -10.86 -23.23 14.79
CA GLY A 501 -11.89 -23.04 13.77
C GLY A 501 -11.87 -24.13 12.70
N TYR A 502 -11.24 -25.26 12.96
CA TYR A 502 -11.11 -26.34 11.99
C TYR A 502 -12.37 -27.21 11.93
N THR A 503 -12.72 -27.60 10.71
CA THR A 503 -13.75 -28.60 10.42
C THR A 503 -13.16 -29.66 9.49
N VAL A 504 -13.21 -30.93 9.89
CA VAL A 504 -12.78 -32.05 9.03
C VAL A 504 -13.89 -32.34 8.04
N GLU A 505 -13.59 -32.24 6.74
CA GLU A 505 -14.56 -32.51 5.66
C GLU A 505 -14.49 -33.95 5.16
N ASP A 506 -13.28 -34.44 4.89
CA ASP A 506 -13.07 -35.76 4.29
C ASP A 506 -11.73 -36.35 4.72
N VAL A 507 -11.71 -37.69 4.86
CA VAL A 507 -10.52 -38.46 5.18
C VAL A 507 -10.55 -39.72 4.32
N ALA A 508 -9.75 -39.75 3.25
CA ALA A 508 -9.78 -40.82 2.27
C ALA A 508 -8.39 -41.09 1.67
N ASP A 509 -8.00 -42.36 1.60
CA ASP A 509 -6.81 -42.85 0.88
C ASP A 509 -5.51 -42.08 1.19
N GLY A 510 -5.26 -41.76 2.46
CA GLY A 510 -4.08 -41.01 2.88
C GLY A 510 -4.16 -39.50 2.66
N ASN A 511 -5.33 -38.97 2.27
CA ASN A 511 -5.58 -37.54 2.21
C ASN A 511 -6.53 -37.10 3.32
N VAL A 512 -6.26 -35.92 3.89
CA VAL A 512 -7.14 -35.24 4.85
C VAL A 512 -7.56 -33.90 4.24
N LYS A 513 -8.87 -33.64 4.20
CA LYS A 513 -9.43 -32.35 3.80
C LYS A 513 -10.11 -31.71 4.99
N LEU A 514 -9.79 -30.44 5.22
CA LEU A 514 -10.35 -29.63 6.27
C LEU A 514 -10.73 -28.27 5.72
N VAL A 515 -11.61 -27.59 6.43
CA VAL A 515 -11.83 -26.16 6.30
C VAL A 515 -11.38 -25.50 7.59
N HIS A 516 -10.68 -24.39 7.47
CA HIS A 516 -10.45 -23.50 8.59
C HIS A 516 -11.36 -22.29 8.47
N GLU A 517 -12.07 -21.98 9.56
CA GLU A 517 -13.02 -20.88 9.63
C GLU A 517 -12.58 -19.87 10.69
N THR A 518 -12.62 -18.59 10.34
CA THR A 518 -12.14 -17.52 11.24
C THR A 518 -13.22 -17.07 12.24
N SER A 519 -12.80 -16.63 13.42
CA SER A 519 -13.68 -16.52 14.61
C SER A 519 -14.78 -15.48 14.57
N VAL A 520 -14.60 -14.40 13.80
CA VAL A 520 -15.53 -13.26 13.83
C VAL A 520 -16.25 -13.09 12.50
N LYS A 521 -15.56 -13.27 11.38
CA LYS A 521 -16.14 -13.09 10.06
C LYS A 521 -16.38 -14.38 9.29
N HIS A 522 -15.99 -15.53 9.84
CA HIS A 522 -16.31 -16.84 9.29
C HIS A 522 -15.75 -17.08 7.88
N TYR A 523 -14.65 -16.42 7.50
CA TYR A 523 -13.91 -16.75 6.27
C TYR A 523 -13.38 -18.15 6.32
N LYS A 524 -13.45 -18.82 5.17
CA LYS A 524 -13.12 -20.22 4.99
C LYS A 524 -11.89 -20.36 4.11
N ASP A 525 -10.93 -21.12 4.60
CA ASP A 525 -9.79 -21.57 3.84
C ASP A 525 -9.88 -23.10 3.69
N ASP A 526 -9.71 -23.59 2.47
CA ASP A 526 -9.64 -25.02 2.18
C ASP A 526 -8.24 -25.52 2.48
N ILE A 527 -8.14 -26.55 3.31
CA ILE A 527 -6.88 -27.16 3.71
C ILE A 527 -6.87 -28.62 3.26
N THR A 528 -5.79 -29.03 2.63
CA THR A 528 -5.57 -30.41 2.20
C THR A 528 -4.20 -30.90 2.63
N PHE A 529 -4.15 -32.13 3.15
CA PHE A 529 -2.92 -32.86 3.38
C PHE A 529 -2.93 -34.12 2.52
N THR A 530 -1.92 -34.28 1.67
CA THR A 530 -1.67 -35.52 0.93
C THR A 530 -0.48 -36.24 1.54
N LEU A 531 -0.75 -37.38 2.19
CA LEU A 531 0.25 -38.15 2.91
C LEU A 531 0.85 -39.26 2.02
N THR A 532 2.17 -39.37 2.03
CA THR A 532 2.92 -40.38 1.29
C THR A 532 3.82 -41.17 2.23
N ASP A 533 3.65 -42.49 2.27
CA ASP A 533 4.49 -43.38 3.08
C ASP A 533 5.92 -43.41 2.55
N LYS A 534 6.89 -43.27 3.46
CA LYS A 534 8.33 -43.30 3.18
C LYS A 534 9.05 -44.37 4.02
N GLY A 535 8.41 -45.52 4.22
CA GLY A 535 9.01 -46.69 4.87
C GLY A 535 9.29 -46.47 6.36
N GLY A 536 8.24 -46.27 7.17
CA GLY A 536 8.35 -45.99 8.61
C GLY A 536 8.48 -44.51 8.98
N SER A 537 8.39 -43.64 7.97
CA SER A 537 8.21 -42.20 8.10
C SER A 537 7.12 -41.71 7.15
N CYS A 538 6.59 -40.51 7.36
CA CYS A 538 5.56 -39.94 6.51
C CYS A 538 5.98 -38.59 5.95
N GLU A 539 5.60 -38.33 4.71
CA GLU A 539 5.70 -37.01 4.07
C GLU A 539 4.29 -36.49 3.82
N ALA A 540 4.00 -35.27 4.25
CA ALA A 540 2.73 -34.60 4.02
C ALA A 540 2.94 -33.41 3.07
N LYS A 541 2.26 -33.41 1.93
CA LYS A 541 2.10 -32.22 1.10
C LYS A 541 0.86 -31.48 1.57
N ALA A 542 1.05 -30.33 2.19
CA ALA A 542 -0.02 -29.50 2.71
C ALA A 542 -0.31 -28.34 1.77
N PHE A 543 -1.59 -28.04 1.58
CA PHE A 543 -2.04 -26.88 0.82
C PHE A 543 -3.23 -26.24 1.53
N SER A 544 -3.10 -24.96 1.88
CA SER A 544 -4.16 -24.10 2.37
C SER A 544 -4.42 -23.01 1.33
N THR A 545 -5.69 -22.73 1.02
CA THR A 545 -6.07 -21.67 0.09
C THR A 545 -7.35 -20.99 0.53
N SER A 546 -7.43 -19.67 0.38
CA SER A 546 -8.66 -18.96 0.69
C SER A 546 -9.76 -19.27 -0.31
N GLN A 547 -10.99 -19.53 0.18
CA GLN A 547 -12.19 -19.61 -0.66
C GLN A 547 -12.61 -18.24 -1.19
N THR A 548 -12.14 -17.15 -0.58
CA THR A 548 -12.44 -15.79 -1.00
C THR A 548 -11.69 -15.46 -2.29
N TRP A 549 -12.41 -15.39 -3.41
CA TRP A 549 -11.84 -15.31 -4.77
C TRP A 549 -10.95 -14.09 -5.07
N TYR A 550 -11.01 -13.02 -4.26
CA TYR A 550 -10.21 -11.79 -4.42
C TYR A 550 -9.08 -11.66 -3.39
N ALA A 551 -8.84 -12.67 -2.56
CA ALA A 551 -7.78 -12.64 -1.56
C ALA A 551 -6.40 -12.82 -2.23
N VAL A 552 -5.62 -11.74 -2.31
CA VAL A 552 -4.25 -11.75 -2.89
C VAL A 552 -3.17 -11.78 -1.79
N LEU A 553 -3.42 -11.09 -0.68
CA LEU A 553 -2.60 -11.08 0.53
C LEU A 553 -3.39 -11.73 1.67
N ASP A 554 -2.70 -12.35 2.63
CA ASP A 554 -3.35 -13.11 3.70
C ASP A 554 -2.69 -12.97 5.07
N ASN A 555 -1.69 -12.10 5.22
CA ASN A 555 -0.89 -11.95 6.44
C ASN A 555 -0.37 -13.29 7.00
N SER A 556 -0.03 -14.23 6.13
CA SER A 556 0.42 -15.59 6.44
C SER A 556 -0.64 -16.52 7.02
N VAL A 557 -1.93 -16.18 6.95
CA VAL A 557 -3.02 -17.01 7.48
C VAL A 557 -2.97 -18.43 6.90
N ASN A 558 -2.77 -18.59 5.58
CA ASN A 558 -2.74 -19.92 4.98
C ASN A 558 -1.53 -20.75 5.44
N TYR A 559 -0.41 -20.10 5.77
CA TYR A 559 0.72 -20.80 6.40
C TYR A 559 0.37 -21.18 7.85
N CYS A 560 -0.14 -20.25 8.64
CA CYS A 560 -0.45 -20.49 10.05
C CYS A 560 -1.57 -21.52 10.25
N ASN A 561 -2.55 -21.58 9.34
CA ASN A 561 -3.57 -22.64 9.30
C ASN A 561 -2.95 -24.05 9.24
N ILE A 562 -1.87 -24.22 8.48
CA ILE A 562 -1.16 -25.50 8.38
C ILE A 562 -0.25 -25.68 9.60
N HIS A 563 0.55 -24.67 9.92
CA HIS A 563 1.55 -24.71 10.99
C HIS A 563 0.92 -25.02 12.36
N ASN A 564 -0.10 -24.28 12.77
CA ASN A 564 -0.75 -24.45 14.07
C ASN A 564 -1.40 -25.81 14.21
N LEU A 565 -2.06 -26.29 13.14
CA LEU A 565 -2.70 -27.60 13.15
C LEU A 565 -1.67 -28.73 13.29
N VAL A 566 -0.52 -28.61 12.62
CA VAL A 566 0.58 -29.59 12.70
C VAL A 566 1.29 -29.51 14.04
N ASP A 567 1.49 -28.32 14.59
CA ASP A 567 2.11 -28.13 15.91
C ASP A 567 1.24 -28.76 17.02
N ALA A 568 -0.09 -28.58 16.91
CA ALA A 568 -1.06 -29.19 17.81
C ALA A 568 -1.12 -30.73 17.73
N CYS A 569 -0.51 -31.35 16.70
CA CYS A 569 -0.40 -32.82 16.64
C CYS A 569 0.59 -33.37 17.69
N MET A 570 1.47 -32.51 18.25
CA MET A 570 2.53 -32.90 19.18
C MET A 570 3.45 -34.01 18.63
N LEU A 571 3.58 -34.09 17.30
CA LEU A 571 4.48 -35.01 16.61
C LEU A 571 5.80 -34.31 16.29
N GLN A 572 6.87 -35.08 16.11
CA GLN A 572 8.11 -34.52 15.61
C GLN A 572 7.99 -34.31 14.10
N TYR A 573 8.11 -33.06 13.63
CA TYR A 573 8.03 -32.71 12.21
C TYR A 573 9.17 -31.78 11.78
N ILE A 574 9.35 -31.68 10.45
CA ILE A 574 10.26 -30.74 9.80
C ILE A 574 9.54 -30.17 8.58
N GLU A 575 9.41 -28.84 8.50
CA GLU A 575 8.94 -28.16 7.30
C GLU A 575 10.11 -28.11 6.29
N THR A 576 9.97 -28.80 5.15
CA THR A 576 11.10 -29.01 4.22
C THR A 576 10.96 -28.24 2.91
N ASP A 577 9.79 -27.68 2.63
CA ASP A 577 9.52 -27.00 1.36
C ASP A 577 8.54 -25.83 1.53
N VAL A 578 8.96 -24.79 2.23
CA VAL A 578 8.17 -23.59 2.53
C VAL A 578 9.00 -22.34 2.28
N SER A 579 8.39 -21.31 1.69
CA SER A 579 9.02 -20.01 1.44
C SER A 579 7.94 -19.00 1.03
N ASP A 580 8.30 -17.73 0.93
CA ASP A 580 7.40 -16.69 0.37
C ASP A 580 6.89 -17.09 -1.03
N SER A 581 7.69 -17.81 -1.83
CA SER A 581 7.32 -18.29 -3.17
C SER A 581 6.22 -19.32 -3.21
N LYS A 582 5.93 -19.94 -2.07
CA LYS A 582 4.93 -21.00 -1.94
C LYS A 582 3.81 -20.63 -1.00
N CYS A 583 4.05 -19.68 -0.10
CA CYS A 583 3.14 -19.26 0.94
C CYS A 583 3.10 -17.73 1.00
N THR A 584 1.92 -17.17 0.75
CA THR A 584 1.70 -15.73 0.79
C THR A 584 2.18 -15.18 2.15
N GLN A 585 3.07 -14.18 2.09
CA GLN A 585 3.62 -13.46 3.25
C GLN A 585 4.38 -14.28 4.32
N TYR A 586 4.78 -15.53 4.02
CA TYR A 586 5.44 -16.46 4.96
C TYR A 586 6.57 -15.86 5.84
N SER A 587 7.47 -15.05 5.29
CA SER A 587 8.60 -14.46 6.04
C SER A 587 8.17 -13.46 7.11
N THR A 588 6.90 -13.04 7.08
CA THR A 588 6.27 -12.15 8.07
C THR A 588 5.25 -12.87 8.95
N ALA A 589 5.25 -14.21 8.94
CA ALA A 589 4.28 -15.02 9.68
C ALA A 589 4.35 -14.79 11.19
N ASP A 590 3.17 -14.56 11.77
CA ASP A 590 2.95 -14.52 13.21
C ASP A 590 1.81 -15.50 13.55
N CYS A 591 2.16 -16.78 13.71
CA CYS A 591 1.19 -17.83 14.02
C CYS A 591 0.81 -17.87 15.51
N GLU A 592 1.32 -16.95 16.34
CA GLU A 592 0.75 -16.67 17.65
C GLU A 592 -0.52 -15.81 17.54
N ARG A 593 -0.63 -15.00 16.47
CA ARG A 593 -1.78 -14.15 16.15
C ARG A 593 -2.87 -14.89 15.35
N TYR A 594 -2.46 -15.71 14.39
CA TYR A 594 -3.34 -16.44 13.48
C TYR A 594 -3.48 -17.89 13.84
#